data_AF-A0A927SRP9-F1
#
_entry.id   AF-A0A927SRP9-F1
#
_cell.length_a   1.000
_cell.length_b   1.000
_cell.length_c   1.000
_cell.angle_alpha   90.00
_cell.angle_beta   90.00
_cell.angle_gamma   90.00
#
_symmetry.space_group_name_H-M   'P 1'
#
loop_
_entity.id
_entity.type
_entity.pdbx_description
1 polymer ?
#
loop_
_entity_poly.entity_id
_entity_poly.type
_entity_poly.pdbx_seq_one_letter_code
_entity_poly.pdbx_strand_id
1 'polypeptide(L)'
;MTISDAILEIGRIKPHQYPDETIIRWLGDLDGRVAQDVLRGSKAEPAEGVLPYKQGDRLAVLLIPYPHEDVYIKWLMAQIDYANADFDRYNNAMTMFQSQYQAFVDAFTRENVKEPVYISGVRGDLA
;
A
#
# COMPACT_ATOMS: atom_id res chain seq x y z
N MET A 1 10.06 5.02 -2.00
CA MET A 1 10.29 5.27 -0.57
C MET A 1 10.76 3.97 0.07
N THR A 2 11.82 3.99 0.87
CA THR A 2 12.20 2.83 1.70
C THR A 2 11.46 2.85 3.04
N ILE A 3 11.45 1.72 3.75
CA ILE A 3 10.94 1.66 5.13
C ILE A 3 11.65 2.67 6.05
N SER A 4 12.97 2.82 5.92
CA SER A 4 13.73 3.81 6.71
C SER A 4 13.31 5.24 6.41
N ASP A 5 13.06 5.56 5.13
CA ASP A 5 12.58 6.88 4.74
C ASP A 5 11.22 7.17 5.40
N ALA A 6 10.28 6.22 5.31
CA ALA A 6 8.95 6.35 5.89
C ALA A 6 9.00 6.57 7.42
N ILE A 7 9.83 5.80 8.15
CA ILE A 7 10.03 5.94 9.60
C ILE A 7 10.59 7.33 9.95
N LEU A 8 11.63 7.76 9.25
CA LEU A 8 12.27 9.06 9.51
C LEU A 8 11.37 10.24 9.15
N GLU A 9 10.54 10.09 8.12
CA GLU A 9 9.62 11.13 7.67
C GLU A 9 8.42 11.24 8.62
N ILE A 10 7.76 10.13 8.97
CA ILE A 10 6.65 10.18 9.92
C ILE A 10 7.10 10.68 11.29
N GLY A 11 8.29 10.31 11.75
CA GLY A 11 8.85 10.78 13.01
C GLY A 11 9.09 12.29 13.04
N ARG A 12 9.35 12.92 11.88
CA ARG A 12 9.48 14.38 11.74
C ARG A 12 8.14 15.08 11.66
N ILE A 13 7.22 14.54 10.87
CA ILE A 13 5.90 15.15 10.63
C ILE A 13 5.01 15.04 11.87
N LYS A 14 5.06 13.89 12.55
CA LYS A 14 4.21 13.55 13.67
C LYS A 14 5.01 12.78 14.73
N PRO A 15 5.82 13.48 15.55
CA PRO A 15 6.56 12.84 16.64
C PRO A 15 5.65 11.94 17.50
N HIS A 16 6.09 10.70 17.73
CA HIS A 16 5.27 9.65 18.36
C HIS A 16 6.08 8.71 19.24
N GLN A 17 5.40 7.94 20.09
CA GLN A 17 5.98 6.99 21.04
C GLN A 17 6.12 5.56 20.50
N TYR A 18 5.53 5.26 19.33
CA TYR A 18 5.54 3.91 18.78
C TYR A 18 6.94 3.51 18.27
N PRO A 19 7.43 2.30 18.61
CA PRO A 19 8.72 1.82 18.14
C PRO A 19 8.69 1.51 16.64
N ASP A 20 9.85 1.53 16.00
CA ASP A 20 10.00 1.25 14.57
C ASP A 20 9.35 -0.08 14.15
N GLU A 21 9.40 -1.12 14.98
CA GLU A 21 8.75 -2.40 14.70
C GLU A 21 7.23 -2.25 14.49
N THR A 22 6.58 -1.37 15.25
CA THR A 22 5.15 -1.06 15.06
C THR A 22 4.90 -0.33 13.76
N ILE A 23 5.76 0.63 13.40
CA ILE A 23 5.67 1.36 12.13
C ILE A 23 5.89 0.42 10.94
N ILE A 24 6.89 -0.45 11.02
CA ILE A 24 7.20 -1.48 10.00
C ILE A 24 6.00 -2.41 9.82
N ARG A 25 5.38 -2.87 10.91
CA ARG A 25 4.18 -3.70 10.82
C ARG A 25 3.04 -2.96 10.13
N TRP A 26 2.77 -1.70 10.48
CA TRP A 26 1.73 -0.91 9.82
C TRP A 26 2.00 -0.67 8.33
N LEU A 27 3.25 -0.48 7.93
CA LEU A 27 3.65 -0.41 6.51
C LEU A 27 3.37 -1.75 5.81
N GLY A 28 3.74 -2.87 6.45
CA GLY A 28 3.47 -4.21 5.94
C GLY A 28 1.99 -4.53 5.82
N ASP A 29 1.15 -4.03 6.74
CA ASP A 29 -0.31 -4.17 6.68
C ASP A 29 -0.90 -3.48 5.44
N LEU A 30 -0.38 -2.29 5.06
CA LEU A 30 -0.79 -1.59 3.85
C LEU A 30 -0.28 -2.30 2.59
N ASP A 31 1.01 -2.65 2.54
CA ASP A 31 1.59 -3.31 1.37
C ASP A 31 1.03 -4.72 1.15
N GLY A 32 0.64 -5.43 2.21
CA GLY A 32 -0.11 -6.68 2.11
C GLY A 32 -1.45 -6.51 1.41
N ARG A 33 -2.19 -5.43 1.70
CA ARG A 33 -3.46 -5.10 1.02
C ARG A 33 -3.21 -4.69 -0.43
N VAL A 34 -2.22 -3.85 -0.68
CA VAL A 34 -1.83 -3.43 -2.03
C VAL A 34 -1.45 -4.64 -2.90
N ALA A 35 -0.66 -5.55 -2.34
CA ALA A 35 -0.25 -6.77 -3.02
C ALA A 35 -1.46 -7.64 -3.42
N GLN A 36 -2.42 -7.84 -2.51
CA GLN A 36 -3.60 -8.66 -2.77
C GLN A 36 -4.62 -7.98 -3.70
N ASP A 37 -4.94 -6.71 -3.42
CA ASP A 37 -6.10 -6.06 -4.01
C ASP A 37 -5.77 -5.35 -5.34
N VAL A 38 -4.51 -4.92 -5.51
CA VAL A 38 -4.09 -4.08 -6.64
C VAL A 38 -3.07 -4.80 -7.52
N LEU A 39 -2.00 -5.33 -6.93
CA LEU A 39 -0.85 -5.84 -7.69
C LEU A 39 -0.98 -7.31 -8.10
N ARG A 40 -1.91 -8.06 -7.53
CA ARG A 40 -2.06 -9.50 -7.78
C ARG A 40 -2.26 -9.82 -9.25
N GLY A 41 -1.39 -10.69 -9.79
CA GLY A 41 -1.36 -11.09 -11.19
C GLY A 41 -0.72 -10.06 -12.13
N SER A 42 -0.16 -8.97 -11.59
CA SER A 42 0.61 -7.99 -12.36
C SER A 42 2.11 -8.28 -12.30
N LYS A 43 2.90 -7.62 -13.15
CA LYS A 43 4.37 -7.67 -13.08
C LYS A 43 4.95 -7.01 -11.83
N ALA A 44 4.15 -6.22 -11.11
CA ALA A 44 4.53 -5.55 -9.88
C ALA A 44 4.15 -6.35 -8.63
N GLU A 45 3.57 -7.55 -8.77
CA GLU A 45 3.29 -8.42 -7.63
C GLU A 45 4.59 -8.76 -6.88
N PRO A 46 4.65 -8.56 -5.55
CA PRO A 46 5.86 -8.88 -4.79
C PRO A 46 6.15 -10.38 -4.82
N ALA A 47 7.43 -10.73 -4.80
CA ALA A 47 7.85 -12.12 -4.71
C ALA A 47 7.41 -12.78 -3.39
N GLU A 48 7.25 -14.10 -3.41
CA GLU A 48 6.89 -14.87 -2.23
C GLU A 48 7.92 -14.66 -1.10
N GLY A 49 7.42 -14.44 0.13
CA GLY A 49 8.26 -14.23 1.31
C GLY A 49 8.76 -12.79 1.52
N VAL A 50 8.48 -11.85 0.61
CA VAL A 50 8.79 -10.42 0.78
C VAL A 50 7.92 -9.78 1.87
N LEU A 51 6.66 -10.19 1.97
CA LEU A 51 5.71 -9.74 2.98
C LEU A 51 5.33 -10.87 3.95
N PRO A 52 5.00 -10.56 5.22
CA PRO A 52 5.07 -9.25 5.85
C PRO A 52 6.52 -8.81 6.13
N TYR A 53 6.74 -7.50 6.18
CA TYR A 53 8.05 -6.94 6.55
C TYR A 53 8.44 -7.29 7.99
N LYS A 54 9.75 -7.45 8.20
CA LYS A 54 10.40 -7.72 9.47
C LYS A 54 11.26 -6.52 9.87
N GLN A 55 11.64 -6.47 11.15
CA GLN A 55 12.48 -5.38 11.68
C GLN A 55 13.81 -5.20 10.91
N GLY A 56 14.34 -6.27 10.31
CA GLY A 56 15.56 -6.24 9.49
C GLY A 56 15.39 -5.62 8.10
N ASP A 57 14.16 -5.40 7.62
CA ASP A 57 13.87 -5.01 6.23
C ASP A 57 13.90 -3.49 6.02
N ARG A 58 14.60 -2.74 6.88
CA ARG A 58 14.65 -1.26 6.88
C ARG A 58 15.03 -0.63 5.54
N LEU A 59 15.80 -1.33 4.71
CA LEU A 59 16.22 -0.87 3.38
C LEU A 59 15.31 -1.34 2.24
N ALA A 60 14.27 -2.13 2.55
CA ALA A 60 13.29 -2.55 1.55
C ALA A 60 12.54 -1.33 1.01
N VAL A 61 12.34 -1.35 -0.30
CA VAL A 61 11.51 -0.37 -1.01
C VAL A 61 10.05 -0.80 -0.86
N LEU A 62 9.22 0.15 -0.45
CA LEU A 62 7.77 -0.04 -0.33
C LEU A 62 7.12 -0.17 -1.71
N LEU A 63 5.99 -0.88 -1.79
CA LEU A 63 5.43 -1.33 -3.08
C LEU A 63 4.85 -0.21 -3.96
N ILE A 64 4.39 0.90 -3.37
CA ILE A 64 3.79 2.02 -4.09
C ILE A 64 4.91 3.00 -4.48
N PRO A 65 5.22 3.15 -5.77
CA PRO A 65 6.31 3.99 -6.23
C PRO A 65 5.92 5.48 -6.25
N TYR A 66 6.93 6.34 -6.44
CA TYR A 66 6.74 7.71 -6.89
C TYR A 66 5.86 7.73 -8.16
N PRO A 67 4.91 8.68 -8.32
CA PRO A 67 4.65 9.85 -7.47
C PRO A 67 3.65 9.63 -6.33
N HIS A 68 3.27 8.37 -6.04
CA HIS A 68 2.19 8.07 -5.10
C HIS A 68 2.64 7.60 -3.72
N GLU A 69 3.94 7.49 -3.48
CA GLU A 69 4.54 6.98 -2.23
C GLU A 69 4.13 7.74 -0.95
N ASP A 70 3.71 9.01 -1.04
CA ASP A 70 3.19 9.79 0.10
C ASP A 70 1.92 9.17 0.74
N VAL A 71 1.30 8.19 0.06
CA VAL A 71 0.25 7.35 0.65
C VAL A 71 0.68 6.67 1.95
N TYR A 72 1.96 6.30 2.08
CA TYR A 72 2.50 5.68 3.28
C TYR A 72 2.49 6.62 4.47
N ILE A 73 2.85 7.88 4.25
CA ILE A 73 2.88 8.89 5.31
C ILE A 73 1.45 9.17 5.81
N LYS A 74 0.50 9.37 4.89
CA LYS A 74 -0.93 9.55 5.21
C LYS A 74 -1.50 8.36 5.99
N TRP A 75 -1.16 7.14 5.59
CA TRP A 75 -1.53 5.92 6.31
C TRP A 75 -0.96 5.90 7.72
N LEU A 76 0.35 6.13 7.87
CA LEU A 76 1.00 6.12 9.17
C LEU A 76 0.47 7.21 10.11
N MET A 77 0.16 8.40 9.59
CA MET A 77 -0.53 9.45 10.36
C MET A 77 -1.85 8.93 10.93
N ALA A 78 -2.67 8.29 10.10
CA ALA A 78 -3.93 7.71 10.53
C ALA A 78 -3.72 6.61 11.58
N GLN A 79 -2.79 5.68 11.38
CA GLN A 79 -2.52 4.62 12.33
C GLN A 79 -2.06 5.15 13.70
N ILE A 80 -1.24 6.19 13.72
CA ILE A 80 -0.82 6.87 14.95
C ILE A 80 -2.02 7.54 15.62
N ASP A 81 -2.86 8.27 14.88
CA ASP A 81 -4.04 8.94 15.44
C ASP A 81 -5.06 7.95 16.00
N TYR A 82 -5.28 6.84 15.29
CA TYR A 82 -6.11 5.73 15.74
C TYR A 82 -5.56 5.12 17.03
N ALA A 83 -4.27 4.82 17.07
CA ALA A 83 -3.63 4.21 18.24
C ALA A 83 -3.56 5.14 19.45
N ASN A 84 -3.63 6.46 19.24
CA ASN A 84 -3.77 7.47 20.29
C ASN A 84 -5.23 7.76 20.69
N ALA A 85 -6.21 7.09 20.06
CA ALA A 85 -7.64 7.34 20.22
C ALA A 85 -8.09 8.77 19.86
N ASP A 86 -7.34 9.47 19.00
CA ASP A 86 -7.72 10.78 18.45
C ASP A 86 -8.50 10.55 17.14
N PHE A 87 -9.77 10.17 17.27
CA PHE A 87 -10.59 9.76 16.13
C PHE A 87 -10.90 10.91 15.15
N ASP A 88 -10.92 12.15 15.61
CA ASP A 88 -11.12 13.32 14.73
C ASP A 88 -9.91 13.49 13.80
N ARG A 89 -8.69 13.41 14.34
CA ARG A 89 -7.48 13.44 13.51
C ARG A 89 -7.36 12.21 12.62
N TYR A 90 -7.71 11.03 13.13
CA TYR A 90 -7.75 9.80 12.35
C TYR A 90 -8.65 9.95 11.12
N ASN A 91 -9.87 10.46 11.29
CA ASN A 91 -10.81 10.67 10.18
C ASN A 91 -10.24 11.64 9.12
N ASN A 92 -9.58 12.71 9.56
CA ASN A 92 -8.91 13.65 8.67
C ASN A 92 -7.75 12.98 7.91
N ALA A 93 -6.90 12.23 8.60
CA ALA A 93 -5.78 11.49 8.00
C ALA A 93 -6.27 10.44 6.99
N MET A 94 -7.32 9.69 7.34
CA MET A 94 -7.91 8.69 6.45
C MET A 94 -8.53 9.29 5.19
N THR A 95 -9.10 10.50 5.28
CA THR A 95 -9.61 11.21 4.09
C THR A 95 -8.47 11.51 3.11
N MET A 96 -7.34 11.99 3.62
CA MET A 96 -6.14 12.27 2.80
C MET A 96 -5.53 10.98 2.23
N PHE A 97 -5.43 9.94 3.05
CA PHE A 97 -4.98 8.61 2.62
C PHE A 97 -5.85 8.07 1.48
N GLN A 98 -7.18 8.06 1.65
CA GLN A 98 -8.09 7.49 0.67
C GLN A 98 -7.99 8.20 -0.69
N SER A 99 -7.87 9.53 -0.68
CA SER A 99 -7.67 10.31 -1.90
C SER A 99 -6.37 9.92 -2.63
N GLN A 100 -5.26 9.80 -1.89
CA GLN A 100 -3.97 9.44 -2.47
C GLN A 100 -3.93 7.99 -2.95
N TYR A 101 -4.50 7.08 -2.16
CA TYR A 101 -4.58 5.66 -2.47
C TYR A 101 -5.42 5.43 -3.72
N GLN A 102 -6.56 6.10 -3.86
CA GLN A 102 -7.38 6.00 -5.06
C GLN A 102 -6.64 6.52 -6.30
N ALA A 103 -5.90 7.64 -6.17
CA ALA A 103 -5.09 8.15 -7.28
C ALA A 103 -4.03 7.15 -7.75
N PHE A 104 -3.41 6.41 -6.82
CA PHE A 104 -2.49 5.32 -7.14
C PHE A 104 -3.21 4.17 -7.87
N VAL A 105 -4.32 3.69 -7.32
CA VAL A 105 -5.09 2.58 -7.93
C VAL A 105 -5.53 2.93 -9.35
N ASP A 106 -6.01 4.15 -9.57
CA ASP A 106 -6.43 4.63 -10.89
C ASP A 106 -5.25 4.69 -11.86
N ALA A 107 -4.09 5.18 -11.42
CA ALA A 107 -2.87 5.21 -12.24
C ALA A 107 -2.40 3.79 -12.60
N PHE A 108 -2.31 2.92 -11.60
CA PHE A 108 -1.89 1.53 -11.79
C PHE A 108 -2.83 0.79 -12.75
N THR A 109 -4.14 0.96 -12.60
CA THR A 109 -5.15 0.31 -13.45
C THR A 109 -5.05 0.75 -14.92
N ARG A 110 -4.78 2.04 -15.17
CA ARG A 110 -4.57 2.56 -16.54
C ARG A 110 -3.35 1.95 -17.22
N GLU A 111 -2.30 1.67 -16.46
CA GLU A 111 -1.05 1.11 -16.98
C GLU A 111 -1.09 -0.42 -17.10
N ASN A 112 -1.93 -1.07 -16.28
CA ASN A 112 -2.02 -2.53 -16.18
C ASN A 112 -3.38 -3.05 -16.61
N VAL A 113 -3.96 -2.48 -17.68
CA VAL A 113 -5.22 -2.95 -18.26
C VAL A 113 -5.12 -4.45 -18.50
N LYS A 114 -5.94 -5.23 -17.78
CA LYS A 114 -6.01 -6.67 -17.96
C LYS A 114 -6.52 -6.94 -19.37
N GLU A 115 -5.78 -7.73 -20.15
CA GLU A 115 -6.26 -8.12 -21.48
C GLU A 115 -7.65 -8.78 -21.34
N PRO A 116 -8.61 -8.45 -22.22
CA PRO A 116 -9.88 -9.14 -22.21
C PRO A 116 -9.64 -10.63 -22.46
N VAL A 117 -10.10 -11.47 -21.52
CA VAL A 117 -10.08 -12.92 -21.71
C VAL A 117 -11.10 -13.26 -22.79
N TYR A 118 -10.64 -13.44 -24.03
CA TYR A 118 -11.47 -13.99 -25.09
C TYR A 118 -11.66 -15.49 -24.84
N ILE A 119 -12.88 -15.90 -24.46
CA ILE A 119 -13.24 -17.32 -24.44
C ILE A 119 -13.42 -17.78 -25.90
N SER A 120 -12.34 -18.18 -26.56
CA SER A 120 -12.43 -18.85 -27.86
C SER A 120 -12.73 -20.33 -27.64
N GLY A 121 -14.00 -20.71 -27.58
CA GLY A 121 -14.32 -22.11 -27.30
C GLY A 121 -15.79 -22.48 -27.20
N VAL A 122 -16.67 -21.96 -28.05
CA VAL A 122 -17.96 -22.63 -28.31
C VAL A 122 -18.18 -22.67 -29.82
N ARG A 123 -17.56 -23.65 -30.48
CA ARG A 123 -18.15 -24.20 -31.71
C ARG A 123 -19.25 -25.15 -31.27
N GLY A 124 -20.47 -24.64 -31.24
CA GLY A 124 -21.65 -25.49 -31.20
C GLY A 124 -21.80 -26.12 -32.58
N ASP A 125 -21.39 -27.37 -32.74
CA ASP A 125 -21.82 -28.18 -33.87
C ASP A 125 -23.26 -28.61 -33.57
N LEU A 126 -24.20 -28.00 -34.29
CA LEU A 126 -25.56 -28.50 -34.42
C LEU A 126 -25.52 -29.74 -35.32
N ALA A 127 -25.79 -30.90 -34.72
CA ALA A 127 -26.19 -32.12 -35.43
C ALA A 127 -27.26 -32.84 -34.61
#